data_AF-A0A967LGM6-F1
#
_entry.id   AF-A0A967LGM6-F1
#
_cell.length_a   1.000
_cell.length_b   1.000
_cell.length_c   1.000
_cell.angle_alpha   90.00
_cell.angle_beta   90.00
_cell.angle_gamma   90.00
#
_symmetry.space_group_name_H-M   'P 1'
#
loop_
_entity.id
_entity.type
_entity.pdbx_description
1 polymer ?
#
loop_
_entity_poly.entity_id
_entity_poly.type
_entity_poly.pdbx_seq_one_letter_code
_entity_poly.pdbx_strand_id
1 'polypeptide(L)'
;VFIDVQARAVKRFRPWAGVETLAGRGRGPGEVTAPGSLQRLPGDSVQLYDGALDRVTVFGPDGAFAYDVPVHPPAGRPPTRVLRFRDTLLVGLAPLPERRVLARSDAGDLGVTPYAVVLYDMDAAVLDTIATIPGYRDIRTGTTSMMPTYGLGGAFAVHDDVLLHGAGAAPSYRVMDAAGRTLRIHRLLAPRRPVDRDSLAALLAGDEEGL
;
A
#
# COMPACT_ATOMS: atom_id res chain seq x y z
N VAL A 1 -1.15 1.93 -15.87
CA VAL A 1 -0.75 3.21 -15.25
C VAL A 1 0.19 2.88 -14.10
N PHE A 2 1.23 3.67 -13.88
CA PHE A 2 2.25 3.43 -12.86
C PHE A 2 2.78 4.75 -12.30
N ILE A 3 3.41 4.67 -11.12
CA ILE A 3 4.09 5.79 -10.48
C ILE A 3 5.56 5.76 -10.89
N ASP A 4 6.05 6.86 -11.47
CA ASP A 4 7.48 7.10 -11.67
C ASP A 4 8.01 7.89 -10.47
N VAL A 5 8.57 7.16 -9.49
CA VAL A 5 9.03 7.74 -8.21
C VAL A 5 10.18 8.71 -8.41
N GLN A 6 11.07 8.46 -9.38
CA GLN A 6 12.22 9.33 -9.67
C GLN A 6 11.77 10.64 -10.31
N ALA A 7 10.90 10.57 -11.31
CA ALA A 7 10.35 11.75 -11.97
C ALA A 7 9.29 12.48 -11.12
N ARG A 8 8.77 11.82 -10.06
CA ARG A 8 7.58 12.25 -9.30
C ARG A 8 6.43 12.53 -10.26
N ALA A 9 6.05 11.50 -11.00
CA ALA A 9 5.01 11.59 -12.02
C ALA A 9 4.12 10.34 -12.00
N VAL A 10 2.90 10.49 -12.50
CA VAL A 10 2.04 9.35 -12.85
C VAL A 10 2.05 9.18 -14.34
N LYS A 11 2.32 7.97 -14.80
CA LYS A 11 2.49 7.65 -16.22
C LYS A 11 1.57 6.52 -16.65
N ARG A 12 1.12 6.57 -17.91
CA ARG A 12 0.31 5.55 -18.56
C ARG A 12 1.11 4.94 -19.68
N PHE A 13 1.33 3.63 -19.61
CA PHE A 13 1.80 2.87 -20.75
C PHE A 13 0.63 2.70 -21.72
N ARG A 14 0.81 3.16 -22.96
CA ARG A 14 -0.10 2.87 -24.07
C ARG A 14 0.61 1.83 -24.95
N PRO A 15 0.05 0.63 -25.11
CA PRO A 15 0.60 -0.35 -26.05
C PRO A 15 0.86 0.32 -27.40
N TRP A 16 2.07 0.14 -27.93
CA TRP A 16 2.48 0.64 -29.25
C TRP A 16 2.63 2.17 -29.40
N ALA A 17 2.06 2.97 -28.50
CA ALA A 17 2.16 4.44 -28.50
C ALA A 17 3.13 4.99 -27.43
N GLY A 18 3.75 4.11 -26.64
CA GLY A 18 4.79 4.48 -25.68
C GLY A 18 4.24 4.86 -24.30
N VAL A 19 4.83 5.87 -23.67
CA VAL A 19 4.50 6.28 -22.30
C VAL A 19 4.02 7.73 -22.31
N GLU A 20 2.85 7.94 -21.72
CA GLU A 20 2.22 9.25 -21.53
C GLU A 20 2.29 9.66 -20.06
N THR A 21 2.47 10.95 -19.79
CA THR A 21 2.41 11.51 -18.43
C THR A 21 0.99 12.00 -18.13
N LEU A 22 0.36 11.42 -17.11
CA LEU A 22 -0.96 11.84 -16.62
C LEU A 22 -0.85 12.98 -15.59
N ALA A 23 0.20 12.94 -14.76
CA ALA A 23 0.45 13.91 -13.71
C ALA A 23 1.94 14.21 -13.62
N GLY A 24 2.30 15.50 -13.67
CA GLY A 24 3.66 15.98 -13.48
C GLY A 24 3.93 16.41 -12.03
N ARG A 25 5.20 16.69 -11.75
CA ARG A 25 5.61 17.20 -10.44
C ARG A 25 5.02 18.60 -10.19
N GLY A 26 4.39 18.80 -9.04
CA GLY A 26 3.86 20.10 -8.62
C GLY A 26 2.90 20.00 -7.43
N ARG A 27 2.08 21.04 -7.25
CA ARG A 27 1.11 21.17 -6.13
C ARG A 27 -0.29 21.59 -6.58
N GLY A 28 -0.44 22.03 -7.83
CA GLY A 28 -1.73 22.40 -8.42
C GLY A 28 -2.66 21.19 -8.62
N PRO A 29 -3.86 21.43 -9.17
CA PRO A 29 -4.82 20.37 -9.51
C PRO A 29 -4.19 19.34 -10.45
N GLY A 30 -4.27 18.05 -10.09
CA GLY A 30 -3.70 16.96 -10.89
C GLY A 30 -2.18 16.82 -10.83
N GLU A 31 -1.45 17.72 -10.17
CA GLU A 31 0.01 17.62 -9.98
C GLU A 31 0.38 16.81 -8.73
N VAL A 32 1.60 16.29 -8.67
CA VAL A 32 2.05 15.39 -7.59
C VAL A 32 3.39 15.80 -6.98
N THR A 33 3.58 15.53 -5.69
CA THR A 33 4.82 15.75 -4.94
C THR A 33 5.40 14.43 -4.39
N ALA A 34 4.57 13.55 -3.83
CA ALA A 34 4.96 12.24 -3.32
C ALA A 34 3.84 11.20 -3.59
N PRO A 35 3.65 10.80 -4.86
CA PRO A 35 2.64 9.81 -5.23
C PRO A 35 2.90 8.48 -4.50
N GLY A 36 1.93 8.02 -3.71
CA GLY A 36 2.09 6.90 -2.77
C GLY A 36 1.31 5.64 -3.14
N SER A 37 0.02 5.77 -3.47
CA SER A 37 -0.80 4.64 -3.91
C SER A 37 -1.62 4.98 -5.15
N LEU A 38 -1.81 3.98 -6.01
CA LEU A 38 -2.50 4.09 -7.29
C LEU A 38 -3.49 2.94 -7.43
N GLN A 39 -4.71 3.24 -7.88
CA GLN A 39 -5.75 2.23 -8.12
C GLN A 39 -6.55 2.58 -9.37
N ARG A 40 -6.88 1.57 -10.18
CA ARG A 40 -7.85 1.71 -11.27
C ARG A 40 -9.26 1.56 -10.69
N LEU A 41 -10.14 2.47 -11.06
CA LEU A 41 -11.55 2.49 -10.66
C LEU A 41 -12.42 1.89 -11.79
N PRO A 42 -13.70 1.59 -11.52
CA PRO A 42 -14.67 1.31 -12.57
C PRO A 42 -14.69 2.42 -13.64
N GLY A 43 -14.88 2.03 -14.91
CA GLY A 43 -14.89 2.98 -16.02
C GLY A 43 -13.51 3.56 -16.39
N ASP A 44 -12.42 2.88 -16.04
CA ASP A 44 -11.03 3.20 -16.41
C ASP A 44 -10.44 4.49 -15.84
N SER A 45 -11.16 5.12 -14.92
CA SER A 45 -10.61 6.17 -14.08
C SER A 45 -9.49 5.66 -13.18
N VAL A 46 -8.64 6.57 -12.72
CA VAL A 46 -7.49 6.27 -11.88
C VAL A 46 -7.54 7.13 -10.64
N GLN A 47 -7.49 6.49 -9.47
CA GLN A 47 -7.28 7.16 -8.20
C GLN A 47 -5.80 7.14 -7.85
N LEU A 48 -5.27 8.30 -7.47
CA LEU A 48 -3.95 8.47 -6.89
C LEU A 48 -4.10 9.05 -5.49
N TYR A 49 -3.33 8.57 -4.53
CA TYR A 49 -3.08 9.29 -3.28
C TYR A 49 -1.65 9.83 -3.27
N ASP A 50 -1.51 11.13 -2.99
CA ASP A 50 -0.25 11.83 -2.78
C ASP A 50 -0.05 12.10 -1.28
N GLY A 51 0.95 11.45 -0.69
CA GLY A 51 1.19 11.52 0.75
C GLY A 51 1.88 12.81 1.22
N ALA A 52 2.42 13.62 0.31
CA ALA A 52 3.00 14.92 0.68
C ALA A 52 1.99 16.06 0.61
N LEU A 53 0.92 15.89 -0.16
CA LEU A 53 -0.18 16.84 -0.27
C LEU A 53 -1.41 16.42 0.52
N ASP A 54 -1.38 15.23 1.14
CA ASP A 54 -2.53 14.60 1.80
C ASP A 54 -3.78 14.69 0.93
N ARG A 55 -3.68 14.15 -0.29
CA ARG A 55 -4.70 14.37 -1.33
C ARG A 55 -4.95 13.13 -2.14
N VAL A 56 -6.23 12.84 -2.37
CA VAL A 56 -6.67 11.92 -3.41
C VAL A 56 -6.95 12.71 -4.68
N THR A 57 -6.35 12.31 -5.79
CA THR A 57 -6.59 12.86 -7.12
C THR A 57 -7.22 11.79 -8.00
N VAL A 58 -8.29 12.13 -8.71
CA VAL A 58 -8.93 11.23 -9.67
C VAL A 58 -8.71 11.74 -11.09
N PHE A 59 -8.27 10.84 -11.96
CA PHE A 59 -8.16 11.04 -13.40
C PHE A 59 -9.23 10.23 -14.11
N GLY A 60 -9.84 10.80 -15.15
CA GLY A 60 -10.81 10.13 -16.00
C GLY A 60 -10.20 9.02 -16.87
N PRO A 61 -11.03 8.29 -17.63
CA PRO A 61 -10.58 7.22 -18.53
C PRO A 61 -9.60 7.71 -19.59
N ASP A 62 -9.79 8.93 -20.09
CA ASP A 62 -8.89 9.58 -21.04
C ASP A 62 -7.56 10.03 -20.41
N GLY A 63 -7.45 9.99 -19.09
CA GLY A 63 -6.28 10.45 -18.32
C GLY A 63 -6.37 11.91 -17.90
N ALA A 64 -7.45 12.62 -18.23
CA ALA A 64 -7.65 14.00 -17.82
C ALA A 64 -7.88 14.08 -16.31
N PHE A 65 -7.40 15.15 -15.68
CA PHE A 65 -7.75 15.46 -14.30
C PHE A 65 -9.26 15.63 -14.16
N ALA A 66 -9.86 14.94 -13.18
CA ALA A 66 -11.27 15.09 -12.83
C ALA A 66 -11.44 15.98 -11.60
N TYR A 67 -10.88 15.57 -10.46
CA TYR A 67 -10.98 16.32 -9.21
C TYR A 67 -9.92 15.88 -8.19
N ASP A 68 -9.80 16.69 -7.13
CA ASP A 68 -8.99 16.44 -5.95
C ASP A 68 -9.87 16.43 -4.69
N VAL A 69 -9.51 15.59 -3.72
CA VAL A 69 -10.12 15.55 -2.38
C VAL A 69 -9.01 15.58 -1.33
N PRO A 70 -9.00 16.54 -0.39
CA PRO A 70 -8.04 16.56 0.71
C PRO A 70 -8.35 15.42 1.68
N VAL A 71 -7.33 14.64 2.03
CA VAL A 71 -7.42 13.56 3.02
C VAL A 71 -7.11 14.13 4.38
N HIS A 72 -8.02 13.95 5.34
CA HIS A 72 -7.79 14.39 6.71
C HIS A 72 -7.11 13.27 7.51
N PRO A 73 -5.83 13.44 7.91
CA PRO A 73 -5.10 12.39 8.59
C PRO A 73 -5.64 12.14 10.01
N PRO A 74 -5.92 10.88 10.39
CA PRO A 74 -6.30 10.55 11.75
C PRO A 74 -5.16 10.88 12.71
N ALA A 75 -5.46 11.60 13.79
CA ALA A 75 -4.47 12.04 14.80
C ALA A 75 -3.25 12.78 14.20
N GLY A 76 -3.44 13.50 13.08
CA GLY A 76 -2.38 14.27 12.43
C GLY A 76 -1.30 13.42 11.73
N ARG A 77 -1.57 12.14 11.49
CA ARG A 77 -0.64 11.24 10.79
C ARG A 77 -1.15 10.88 9.40
N PRO A 78 -0.43 11.27 8.34
CA PRO A 78 -0.83 10.95 6.98
C PRO A 78 -0.90 9.43 6.78
N PRO A 79 -1.98 8.92 6.15
CA PRO A 79 -1.99 7.54 5.75
C PRO A 79 -0.86 7.28 4.75
N THR A 80 -0.29 6.08 4.79
CA THR A 80 0.72 5.64 3.81
C THR A 80 0.10 5.24 2.48
N ARG A 81 -1.20 4.93 2.48
CA ARG A 81 -2.01 4.54 1.32
C ARG A 81 -3.44 4.96 1.56
N VAL A 82 -4.12 5.38 0.50
CA VAL A 82 -5.58 5.53 0.47
C VAL A 82 -6.10 4.89 -0.81
N LEU A 83 -7.04 3.97 -0.66
CA LEU A 83 -7.63 3.18 -1.73
C LEU A 83 -9.16 3.34 -1.71
N ARG A 84 -9.79 3.29 -2.87
CA ARG A 84 -11.24 3.17 -3.01
C ARG A 84 -11.70 1.85 -2.41
N PHE A 85 -12.75 1.92 -1.59
CA PHE A 85 -13.40 0.76 -1.00
C PHE A 85 -14.91 0.88 -1.19
N ARG A 86 -15.50 0.05 -2.06
CA ARG A 86 -16.88 0.23 -2.53
C ARG A 86 -17.09 1.59 -3.21
N ASP A 87 -18.31 1.86 -3.65
CA ASP A 87 -18.66 3.10 -4.38
C ASP A 87 -18.81 4.31 -3.47
N THR A 88 -18.79 4.15 -2.16
CA THR A 88 -19.10 5.22 -1.20
C THR A 88 -18.04 5.41 -0.12
N LEU A 89 -16.96 4.63 -0.11
CA LEU A 89 -15.95 4.71 0.94
C LEU A 89 -14.54 4.71 0.36
N LEU A 90 -13.60 5.19 1.18
CA LEU A 90 -12.18 4.99 1.01
C LEU A 90 -11.65 4.23 2.23
N VAL A 91 -10.53 3.55 2.05
CA VAL A 91 -9.79 2.90 3.13
C VAL A 91 -8.33 3.32 3.08
N GLY A 92 -7.77 3.66 4.22
CA GLY A 92 -6.37 4.07 4.34
C GLY A 92 -5.61 3.29 5.40
N LEU A 93 -4.28 3.32 5.28
CA LEU A 93 -3.37 2.71 6.26
C LEU A 93 -2.54 3.78 6.96
N ALA A 94 -2.90 4.11 8.20
CA ALA A 94 -2.22 5.14 8.98
C ALA A 94 -1.26 4.54 10.03
N PRO A 95 0.02 4.95 10.10
CA PRO A 95 0.98 4.40 11.06
C PRO A 95 0.63 4.84 12.48
N LEU A 96 0.46 3.87 13.38
CA LEU A 96 0.19 4.15 14.79
C LEU A 96 1.44 4.72 15.50
N PRO A 97 1.26 5.53 16.57
CA PRO A 97 2.37 6.08 17.36
C PRO A 97 3.21 5.04 18.07
N GLU A 98 2.59 3.92 18.40
CA GLU A 98 3.19 2.86 19.18
C GLU A 98 4.13 2.01 18.31
N ARG A 99 5.41 2.38 18.31
CA ARG A 99 6.45 1.48 17.79
C ARG A 99 6.87 0.50 18.88
N ARG A 100 6.75 -0.79 18.60
CA ARG A 100 7.26 -1.85 19.50
C ARG A 100 8.68 -2.24 19.09
N VAL A 101 9.64 -2.08 20.00
CA VAL A 101 11.01 -2.59 19.80
C VAL A 101 11.01 -4.11 19.97
N LEU A 102 11.56 -4.82 18.99
CA LEU A 102 11.68 -6.28 19.00
C LEU A 102 13.08 -6.73 19.44
N ALA A 103 14.12 -6.00 19.02
CA ALA A 103 15.50 -6.29 19.36
C ALA A 103 16.32 -4.99 19.36
N ARG A 104 17.38 -4.96 20.16
CA ARG A 104 18.34 -3.84 20.24
C ARG A 104 19.74 -4.33 19.95
N SER A 105 20.56 -3.45 19.37
CA SER A 105 21.98 -3.66 19.13
C SER A 105 22.71 -2.31 19.13
N ASP A 106 24.03 -2.33 19.22
CA ASP A 106 24.84 -1.10 19.09
C ASP A 106 24.65 -0.42 17.72
N ALA A 107 24.26 -1.19 16.70
CA ALA A 107 23.96 -0.69 15.37
C ALA A 107 22.56 -0.07 15.24
N GLY A 108 21.66 -0.28 16.20
CA GLY A 108 20.29 0.23 16.20
C GLY A 108 19.23 -0.75 16.68
N ASP A 109 17.98 -0.28 16.66
CA ASP A 109 16.81 -0.99 17.18
C ASP A 109 15.93 -1.51 16.05
N LEU A 110 15.70 -2.83 16.00
CA LEU A 110 14.65 -3.42 15.17
C LEU A 110 13.31 -3.26 15.87
N GLY A 111 12.31 -2.73 15.17
CA GLY A 111 10.98 -2.54 15.70
C GLY A 111 9.89 -2.79 14.68
N VAL A 112 8.65 -2.70 15.15
CA VAL A 112 7.43 -2.83 14.36
C VAL A 112 6.57 -1.62 14.64
N THR A 113 6.08 -0.99 13.57
CA THR A 113 5.07 0.06 13.63
C THR A 113 3.77 -0.47 13.04
N PRO A 114 2.72 -0.70 13.86
CA PRO A 114 1.43 -1.18 13.36
C PRO A 114 0.71 -0.10 12.54
N TYR A 115 -0.19 -0.54 11.66
CA TYR A 115 -1.09 0.37 10.93
C TYR A 115 -2.50 0.25 11.46
N ALA A 116 -3.16 1.39 11.62
CA ALA A 116 -4.61 1.49 11.68
C ALA A 116 -5.17 1.37 10.26
N VAL A 117 -6.22 0.56 10.10
CA VAL A 117 -7.05 0.52 8.90
C VAL A 117 -8.19 1.51 9.13
N VAL A 118 -8.12 2.64 8.45
CA VAL A 118 -9.03 3.78 8.66
C VAL A 118 -10.02 3.83 7.52
N LEU A 119 -11.30 3.96 7.85
CA LEU A 119 -12.38 4.14 6.90
C LEU A 119 -12.66 5.63 6.73
N TYR A 120 -12.86 6.06 5.49
CA TYR A 120 -13.23 7.42 5.15
C TYR A 120 -14.48 7.43 4.28
N ASP A 121 -15.19 8.54 4.28
CA ASP A 121 -16.19 8.83 3.24
C ASP A 121 -15.52 9.30 1.94
N MET A 122 -16.34 9.75 0.99
CA MET A 122 -15.88 10.23 -0.32
C MET A 122 -15.30 11.63 -0.33
N ASP A 123 -15.56 12.39 0.72
CA ASP A 123 -14.92 13.69 0.98
C ASP A 123 -13.63 13.50 1.80
N ALA A 124 -13.20 12.24 1.98
CA ALA A 124 -12.05 11.80 2.73
C ALA A 124 -12.03 12.28 4.20
N ALA A 125 -13.22 12.46 4.78
CA ALA A 125 -13.38 12.61 6.21
C ALA A 125 -13.30 11.24 6.90
N VAL A 126 -12.63 11.18 8.05
CA VAL A 126 -12.49 9.95 8.84
C VAL A 126 -13.84 9.54 9.40
N LEU A 127 -14.27 8.32 9.08
CA LEU A 127 -15.48 7.71 9.63
C LEU A 127 -15.16 6.85 10.85
N ASP A 128 -14.17 5.96 10.74
CA ASP A 128 -13.84 5.00 11.79
C ASP A 128 -12.42 4.40 11.62
N THR A 129 -11.92 3.72 12.65
CA THR A 129 -10.77 2.80 12.57
C THR A 129 -11.26 1.38 12.79
N ILE A 130 -11.34 0.62 11.70
CA ILE A 130 -12.01 -0.69 11.68
C ILE A 130 -11.10 -1.86 12.04
N ALA A 131 -9.77 -1.68 11.96
CA ALA A 131 -8.82 -2.72 12.35
C ALA A 131 -7.44 -2.14 12.67
N THR A 132 -6.62 -2.96 13.34
CA THR A 132 -5.17 -2.74 13.45
C THR A 132 -4.45 -3.94 12.85
N ILE A 133 -3.47 -3.68 11.99
CA ILE A 133 -2.63 -4.71 11.38
C ILE A 133 -1.17 -4.56 11.84
N PRO A 134 -0.36 -5.64 11.82
CA PRO A 134 1.01 -5.63 12.33
C PRO A 134 1.95 -4.60 11.67
N GLY A 135 1.59 -4.04 10.51
CA GLY A 135 2.30 -2.95 9.84
C GLY A 135 3.65 -3.37 9.27
N TYR A 136 4.67 -2.53 9.45
CA TYR A 136 6.00 -2.76 8.89
C TYR A 136 7.07 -2.85 9.97
N ARG A 137 8.15 -3.58 9.63
CA ARG A 137 9.37 -3.62 10.41
C ARG A 137 10.34 -2.55 9.94
N ASP A 138 11.00 -1.90 10.87
CA ASP A 138 12.07 -0.95 10.60
C ASP A 138 13.26 -1.14 11.54
N ILE A 139 14.44 -0.87 11.03
CA ILE A 139 15.65 -0.70 11.82
C ILE A 139 15.85 0.79 11.98
N ARG A 140 15.95 1.28 13.22
CA ARG A 140 16.24 2.68 13.51
C ARG A 140 17.65 2.84 14.02
N THR A 141 18.42 3.72 13.37
CA THR A 141 19.80 4.06 13.70
C THR A 141 19.88 5.57 13.93
N GLY A 142 19.74 6.00 15.19
CA GLY A 142 19.57 7.42 15.53
C GLY A 142 18.30 8.00 14.90
N THR A 143 18.46 8.96 13.98
CA THR A 143 17.37 9.61 13.24
C THR A 143 16.99 8.91 11.94
N THR A 144 17.74 7.89 11.54
CA THR A 144 17.48 7.15 10.29
C THR A 144 16.56 5.97 10.57
N SER A 145 15.61 5.73 9.68
CA SER A 145 14.79 4.51 9.64
C SER A 145 15.00 3.83 8.30
N MET A 146 15.26 2.52 8.32
CA MET A 146 15.41 1.71 7.12
C MET A 146 14.57 0.45 7.23
N MET A 147 14.02 0.01 6.10
CA MET A 147 13.36 -1.30 6.04
C MET A 147 14.42 -2.39 6.01
N PRO A 148 14.29 -3.46 6.82
CA PRO A 148 15.20 -4.60 6.73
C PRO A 148 15.07 -5.27 5.36
N THR A 149 16.19 -5.76 4.81
CA THR A 149 16.25 -6.46 3.51
C THR A 149 15.28 -7.64 3.45
N TYR A 150 15.17 -8.37 4.57
CA TYR A 150 14.20 -9.44 4.76
C TYR A 150 13.20 -9.01 5.83
N GLY A 151 12.25 -8.18 5.41
CA GLY A 151 11.17 -7.71 6.26
C GLY A 151 9.89 -8.51 6.05
N LEU A 152 9.24 -8.91 7.15
CA LEU A 152 7.85 -9.37 7.10
C LEU A 152 6.97 -8.14 6.89
N GLY A 153 6.89 -7.67 5.64
CA GLY A 153 5.98 -6.62 5.24
C GLY A 153 4.55 -7.15 5.23
N GLY A 154 3.59 -6.30 5.62
CA GLY A 154 2.19 -6.52 5.32
C GLY A 154 1.90 -6.07 3.88
N ALA A 155 1.19 -6.89 3.11
CA ALA A 155 0.52 -6.43 1.90
C ALA A 155 -0.92 -6.10 2.25
N PHE A 156 -1.44 -5.02 1.69
CA PHE A 156 -2.83 -4.62 1.83
C PHE A 156 -3.40 -4.30 0.45
N ALA A 157 -4.57 -4.85 0.17
CA ALA A 157 -5.30 -4.63 -1.06
C ALA A 157 -6.79 -4.56 -0.79
N VAL A 158 -7.51 -3.92 -1.71
CA VAL A 158 -8.96 -3.94 -1.80
C VAL A 158 -9.35 -4.75 -3.02
N HIS A 159 -10.31 -5.66 -2.86
CA HIS A 159 -10.92 -6.36 -3.97
C HIS A 159 -12.42 -6.40 -3.72
N ASP A 160 -13.20 -5.86 -4.65
CA ASP A 160 -14.65 -5.67 -4.52
C ASP A 160 -15.03 -4.99 -3.19
N ASP A 161 -15.71 -5.71 -2.31
CA ASP A 161 -16.20 -5.24 -1.03
C ASP A 161 -15.44 -5.83 0.17
N VAL A 162 -14.28 -6.44 -0.08
CA VAL A 162 -13.41 -7.02 0.95
C VAL A 162 -12.03 -6.37 1.01
N LEU A 163 -11.46 -6.40 2.22
CA LEU A 163 -10.09 -6.00 2.49
C LEU A 163 -9.22 -7.25 2.61
N LEU A 164 -8.11 -7.25 1.89
CA LEU A 164 -7.12 -8.32 1.91
C LEU A 164 -5.88 -7.84 2.65
N HIS A 165 -5.48 -8.57 3.68
CA HIS A 165 -4.22 -8.33 4.37
C HIS A 165 -3.35 -9.59 4.37
N GLY A 166 -2.26 -9.57 3.63
CA GLY A 166 -1.22 -10.59 3.65
C GLY A 166 -0.16 -10.24 4.69
N ALA A 167 0.10 -11.13 5.65
CA ALA A 167 1.15 -10.90 6.64
C ALA A 167 2.42 -11.64 6.20
N GLY A 168 3.54 -10.95 5.97
CA GLY A 168 4.77 -11.62 5.52
C GLY A 168 5.27 -12.74 6.44
N ALA A 169 4.84 -12.78 7.71
CA ALA A 169 5.24 -13.78 8.70
C ALA A 169 4.73 -15.20 8.45
N ALA A 170 3.68 -15.35 7.68
CA ALA A 170 3.16 -16.65 7.25
C ALA A 170 2.61 -16.48 5.85
N PRO A 171 2.80 -17.44 4.92
CA PRO A 171 2.22 -17.39 3.59
C PRO A 171 0.69 -17.51 3.70
N SER A 172 0.03 -16.43 4.08
CA SER A 172 -1.38 -16.39 4.43
C SER A 172 -1.90 -14.98 4.25
N TYR A 173 -3.17 -14.89 3.89
CA TYR A 173 -3.88 -13.63 3.85
C TYR A 173 -5.23 -13.75 4.57
N ARG A 174 -5.60 -12.65 5.19
CA ARG A 174 -6.87 -12.46 5.87
C ARG A 174 -7.81 -11.71 4.95
N VAL A 175 -9.03 -12.22 4.82
CA VAL A 175 -10.14 -11.54 4.16
C VAL A 175 -11.00 -10.91 5.25
N MET A 176 -11.22 -9.59 5.17
CA MET A 176 -11.98 -8.82 6.14
C MET A 176 -13.15 -8.11 5.46
N ASP A 177 -14.27 -7.94 6.18
CA ASP A 177 -15.39 -7.13 5.73
C ASP A 177 -15.18 -5.63 6.00
N ALA A 178 -16.17 -4.82 5.63
CA ALA A 178 -16.16 -3.37 5.85
C ALA A 178 -16.14 -2.94 7.34
N ALA A 179 -16.55 -3.83 8.25
CA ALA A 179 -16.46 -3.60 9.70
C ALA A 179 -15.12 -4.09 10.26
N GLY A 180 -14.16 -4.47 9.41
CA GLY A 180 -12.86 -5.00 9.81
C GLY A 180 -12.92 -6.42 10.39
N ARG A 181 -14.08 -7.08 10.37
CA ARG A 181 -14.24 -8.43 10.90
C ARG A 181 -13.59 -9.43 9.95
N THR A 182 -12.83 -10.37 10.51
CA THR A 182 -12.21 -11.43 9.71
C THR A 182 -13.29 -12.40 9.22
N LEU A 183 -13.47 -12.48 7.91
CA LEU A 183 -14.36 -13.44 7.27
C LEU A 183 -13.67 -14.79 7.08
N ARG A 184 -12.43 -14.77 6.58
CA ARG A 184 -11.66 -15.98 6.24
C ARG A 184 -10.16 -15.74 6.39
N ILE A 185 -9.41 -16.82 6.62
CA ILE A 185 -7.95 -16.83 6.57
C ILE A 185 -7.53 -17.92 5.60
N HIS A 186 -6.92 -17.53 4.48
CA HIS A 186 -6.33 -18.45 3.53
C HIS A 186 -4.86 -18.65 3.91
N ARG A 187 -4.45 -19.91 4.06
CA ARG A 187 -3.06 -20.29 4.28
C ARG A 187 -2.57 -20.97 3.00
N LEU A 188 -1.58 -20.36 2.35
CA LEU A 188 -0.83 -20.95 1.26
C LEU A 188 0.17 -21.93 1.89
N LEU A 189 -0.34 -23.10 2.27
CA LEU A 189 0.48 -24.18 2.80
C LEU A 189 1.22 -24.83 1.63
N ALA A 190 2.35 -24.27 1.23
CA ALA A 190 3.37 -25.09 0.60
C ALA A 190 4.03 -25.96 1.71
N PRO A 191 4.28 -27.25 1.48
CA PRO A 191 5.09 -28.05 2.39
C PRO A 191 6.40 -27.32 2.67
N ARG A 192 6.75 -27.14 3.95
CA ARG A 192 8.06 -26.61 4.31
C ARG A 192 9.12 -27.64 3.94
N ARG A 193 9.72 -27.49 2.77
CA ARG A 193 10.94 -28.20 2.40
C ARG A 193 12.16 -27.29 2.55
N PRO A 194 13.32 -27.81 2.98
CA PRO A 194 14.56 -27.06 2.91
C PRO A 194 14.77 -26.50 1.50
N VAL A 195 15.19 -25.24 1.39
CA VAL A 195 15.68 -24.72 0.11
C VAL A 195 17.05 -25.34 -0.12
N ASP A 196 17.10 -26.37 -0.96
CA ASP A 196 18.35 -26.96 -1.44
C ASP A 196 18.87 -26.21 -2.68
N ARG A 197 20.03 -26.64 -3.18
CA ARG A 197 20.65 -26.04 -4.38
C ARG A 197 19.74 -26.14 -5.60
N ASP A 198 18.97 -27.22 -5.71
CA ASP A 198 18.12 -27.47 -6.87
C ASP A 198 16.89 -26.57 -6.85
N SER A 199 16.30 -26.36 -5.67
CA SER A 199 15.22 -25.38 -5.45
C SER A 199 15.68 -23.95 -5.78
N LEU A 200 16.92 -23.60 -5.44
CA LEU A 200 17.51 -22.30 -5.78
C LEU A 200 17.76 -22.18 -7.29
N ALA A 201 18.27 -23.24 -7.92
CA ALA A 201 18.51 -23.26 -9.37
C ALA A 201 17.21 -23.14 -10.17
N ALA A 202 16.15 -23.84 -9.77
CA ALA A 202 14.82 -23.76 -10.39
C ALA A 202 14.21 -22.35 -10.25
N LEU A 203 14.29 -21.75 -9.06
CA LEU A 203 13.84 -20.36 -8.83
C LEU A 203 14.58 -19.37 -9.74
N LEU A 204 15.91 -19.52 -9.88
CA LEU A 204 16.72 -18.66 -10.73
C LEU A 204 16.49 -18.90 -12.23
N ALA A 205 16.05 -20.10 -12.61
CA ALA A 205 15.65 -20.45 -13.96
C ALA A 205 14.22 -19.99 -14.31
N GLY A 206 13.44 -19.53 -13.33
CA GLY A 206 12.06 -19.09 -13.52
C GLY A 206 11.05 -20.23 -13.66
N ASP A 207 11.38 -21.42 -13.16
CA ASP A 207 10.53 -22.61 -13.25
C ASP A 207 9.58 -22.68 -12.04
N GLU A 208 8.36 -22.18 -12.22
CA GLU A 208 7.36 -22.07 -11.14
C GLU A 208 6.69 -23.40 -10.79
N GLU A 209 6.70 -24.40 -11.67
CA GLU A 209 6.13 -25.73 -11.40
C GLU A 209 7.01 -26.57 -10.46
N GLY A 210 8.26 -26.17 -10.27
CA GLY A 210 9.24 -26.86 -9.43
C GLY A 210 9.23 -26.45 -7.96
N LEU A 211 8.32 -25.57 -7.51
CA LEU A 211 8.20 -25.01 -6.16
C LEU A 211 7.09 -25.65 -5.30
#